data_AF-A0A7W6JU77-F1
#
_entry.id   AF-A0A7W6JU77-F1
#
_cell.length_a   1.000
_cell.length_b   1.000
_cell.length_c   1.000
_cell.angle_alpha   90.00
_cell.angle_beta   90.00
_cell.angle_gamma   90.00
#
_symmetry.space_group_name_H-M   'P 1'
#
loop_
_entity.id
_entity.type
_entity.pdbx_description
1 polymer ?
#
loop_
_entity_poly.entity_id
_entity_poly.type
_entity_poly.pdbx_seq_one_letter_code
_entity_poly.pdbx_strand_id
1 'polypeptide(L)'
;MKPVQKAQASEVRPVAAVPRPAGPAAPLQAWLVGSWSFENSCASDFIAHYAADGALDNSGETGSWALAGDTVTETIRERYDSAADGTDKVNPPETRSYTIAQIDKDHGTITYQGRKVPMLRC
;
A
#
# COMPACT_ATOMS: atom_id res chain seq x y z
N MET A 1 14.26 -22.83 57.12
CA MET A 1 13.70 -23.61 56.00
C MET A 1 12.52 -22.82 55.43
N LYS A 2 12.64 -22.31 54.19
CA LYS A 2 11.53 -21.95 53.30
C LYS A 2 11.38 -23.09 52.28
N PRO A 3 10.17 -23.35 51.75
CA PRO A 3 9.78 -22.74 50.46
C PRO A 3 8.34 -22.19 50.52
N VAL A 4 8.10 -20.89 50.26
CA VAL A 4 7.79 -20.29 48.94
C VAL A 4 6.78 -21.08 48.12
N GLN A 5 5.51 -20.79 48.45
CA GLN A 5 4.35 -20.50 47.60
C GLN A 5 4.39 -20.88 46.12
N LYS A 6 3.33 -21.59 45.73
CA LYS A 6 2.99 -22.15 44.42
C LYS A 6 3.02 -21.13 43.28
N ALA A 7 3.44 -21.64 42.12
CA ALA A 7 3.40 -21.06 40.80
C ALA A 7 2.11 -20.26 40.52
N GLN A 8 2.28 -18.99 40.13
CA GLN A 8 1.29 -18.26 39.36
C GLN A 8 1.70 -18.39 37.89
N ALA A 9 0.87 -19.12 37.16
CA ALA A 9 0.90 -19.22 35.72
C ALA A 9 0.77 -17.80 35.14
N SER A 10 1.72 -17.42 34.29
CA SER A 10 1.60 -16.24 33.45
C SER A 10 0.42 -16.44 32.49
N GLU A 11 -0.72 -15.83 32.80
CA GLU A 11 -1.78 -15.62 31.80
C GLU A 11 -1.29 -14.58 30.81
N VAL A 12 -0.61 -15.07 29.76
CA VAL A 12 -0.44 -14.34 28.52
C VAL A 12 -1.84 -14.14 27.96
N ARG A 13 -2.40 -12.93 28.14
CA ARG A 13 -3.59 -12.52 27.40
C ARG A 13 -3.32 -12.80 25.92
N PRO A 14 -4.22 -13.49 25.21
CA PRO A 14 -4.05 -13.61 23.77
C PRO A 14 -4.14 -12.19 23.22
N VAL A 15 -3.01 -11.68 22.72
CA VAL A 15 -3.00 -10.53 21.81
C VAL A 15 -4.00 -10.90 20.72
N ALA A 16 -5.05 -10.08 20.55
CA ALA A 16 -5.96 -10.24 19.44
C ALA A 16 -5.11 -10.23 18.17
N ALA A 17 -4.92 -11.40 17.57
CA ALA A 17 -4.30 -11.52 16.27
C ALA A 17 -5.23 -10.76 15.32
N VAL A 18 -4.74 -9.63 14.81
CA VAL A 18 -5.38 -8.90 13.72
C VAL A 18 -5.70 -9.93 12.63
N PRO A 19 -6.95 -10.03 12.16
CA PRO A 19 -7.30 -11.06 11.20
C PRO A 19 -6.43 -10.89 9.96
N ARG A 20 -5.63 -11.90 9.64
CA ARG A 20 -4.92 -11.99 8.36
C ARG A 20 -5.57 -13.09 7.51
N PRO A 21 -6.50 -12.73 6.61
CA PRO A 21 -6.85 -13.62 5.51
C PRO A 21 -6.52 -12.92 4.19
N ALA A 22 -5.48 -13.39 3.49
CA ALA A 22 -5.35 -13.15 2.06
C ALA A 22 -4.49 -14.24 1.42
N GLY A 23 -5.12 -15.37 1.13
CA GLY A 23 -4.64 -16.26 0.07
C GLY A 23 -5.58 -16.16 -1.14
N PRO A 24 -5.10 -16.45 -2.35
CA PRO A 24 -4.15 -15.62 -3.09
C PRO A 24 -4.86 -14.43 -3.75
N ALA A 25 -4.62 -13.22 -3.24
CA ALA A 25 -4.62 -12.01 -4.07
C ALA A 25 -3.45 -12.03 -5.10
N ALA A 26 -2.72 -13.14 -5.18
CA ALA A 26 -1.40 -13.26 -5.78
C ALA A 26 -1.32 -12.89 -7.25
N PRO A 27 -2.30 -13.16 -8.15
CA PRO A 27 -2.16 -12.73 -9.54
C PRO A 27 -2.23 -11.21 -9.67
N LEU A 28 -3.24 -10.56 -9.09
CA LEU A 28 -3.43 -9.12 -9.21
C LEU A 28 -2.43 -8.34 -8.35
N GLN A 29 -2.09 -8.86 -7.16
CA GLN A 29 -1.06 -8.27 -6.31
C GLN A 29 0.32 -8.36 -6.96
N ALA A 30 0.71 -9.53 -7.49
CA ALA A 30 1.99 -9.67 -8.19
C ALA A 30 2.00 -8.88 -9.50
N TRP A 31 0.86 -8.77 -10.18
CA TRP A 31 0.72 -7.88 -11.31
C TRP A 31 0.86 -6.42 -10.89
N LEU A 32 0.31 -5.96 -9.77
CA LEU A 32 0.41 -4.55 -9.36
C LEU A 32 1.83 -4.17 -8.93
N VAL A 33 2.62 -5.10 -8.39
CA VAL A 33 4.01 -4.85 -8.01
C VAL A 33 4.82 -4.40 -9.24
N GLY A 34 5.43 -3.22 -9.16
CA GLY A 34 6.18 -2.60 -10.25
C GLY A 34 5.97 -1.10 -10.32
N SER A 35 6.37 -0.51 -11.46
CA SER A 35 6.22 0.91 -11.72
C SER A 35 5.08 1.15 -12.71
N TRP A 36 4.33 2.23 -12.53
CA TRP A 36 3.15 2.50 -13.32
C TRP A 36 3.04 3.99 -13.62
N SER A 37 2.79 4.30 -14.88
CA SER A 37 2.30 5.60 -15.31
C SER A 37 0.77 5.59 -15.34
N PHE A 38 0.16 6.67 -14.87
CA PHE A 38 -1.27 6.93 -15.04
C PHE A 38 -1.57 7.81 -16.28
N GLU A 39 -0.55 7.98 -17.12
CA GLU A 39 -0.61 8.64 -18.42
C GLU A 39 -0.34 7.63 -19.55
N ASN A 40 -0.36 8.10 -20.79
CA ASN A 40 -0.12 7.26 -21.97
C ASN A 40 1.37 7.00 -22.25
N SER A 41 2.29 7.34 -21.32
CA SER A 41 3.73 7.12 -21.49
C SER A 41 4.48 7.03 -20.15
N CYS A 42 5.64 6.37 -20.15
CA CYS A 42 6.59 6.35 -19.03
C CYS A 42 7.55 7.55 -19.00
N ALA A 43 7.32 8.57 -19.84
CA ALA A 43 8.20 9.73 -19.94
C ALA A 43 7.87 10.85 -18.94
N SER A 44 6.86 10.65 -18.08
CA SER A 44 6.48 11.62 -17.05
C SER A 44 7.25 11.35 -15.76
N ASP A 45 7.37 12.40 -14.93
CA ASP A 45 7.83 12.26 -13.55
C ASP A 45 6.73 11.67 -12.63
N PHE A 46 5.54 11.41 -13.17
CA PHE A 46 4.38 10.88 -12.47
C PHE A 46 4.28 9.35 -12.56
N ILE A 47 5.33 8.68 -12.07
CA ILE A 47 5.40 7.22 -11.91
C ILE A 47 5.13 6.80 -10.47
N ALA A 48 4.19 5.88 -10.29
CA ALA A 48 3.93 5.19 -9.02
C ALA A 48 4.66 3.86 -8.95
N HIS A 49 5.31 3.59 -7.82
CA HIS A 49 6.01 2.37 -7.50
C HIS A 49 5.31 1.64 -6.35
N TYR A 50 4.75 0.47 -6.65
CA TYR A 50 4.16 -0.45 -5.67
C TYR A 50 5.16 -1.57 -5.36
N ALA A 51 5.84 -1.47 -4.21
CA ALA A 51 6.83 -2.48 -3.81
C ALA A 51 6.17 -3.74 -3.22
N ALA A 52 6.82 -4.90 -3.38
CA ALA A 52 6.29 -6.19 -2.92
C ALA A 52 6.10 -6.30 -1.40
N ASP A 53 6.83 -5.49 -0.63
CA ASP A 53 6.72 -5.41 0.84
C ASP A 53 5.58 -4.47 1.30
N GLY A 54 4.88 -3.84 0.36
CA GLY A 54 3.81 -2.88 0.64
C GLY A 54 4.28 -1.43 0.72
N ALA A 55 5.53 -1.10 0.42
CA ALA A 55 5.96 0.30 0.31
C ALA A 55 5.41 0.96 -0.97
N LEU A 56 5.11 2.25 -0.88
CA LEU A 56 4.60 3.08 -1.97
C LEU A 56 5.49 4.31 -2.15
N ASP A 57 5.84 4.61 -3.40
CA ASP A 57 6.30 5.91 -3.86
C ASP A 57 5.41 6.34 -5.03
N ASN A 58 4.68 7.45 -4.90
CA ASN A 58 3.76 7.96 -5.90
C ASN A 58 4.11 9.40 -6.26
N SER A 59 5.28 9.59 -6.87
CA SER A 59 5.63 10.83 -7.57
C SER A 59 5.47 12.10 -6.72
N GLY A 60 6.09 12.06 -5.55
CA GLY A 60 6.00 13.12 -4.55
C GLY A 60 5.19 12.76 -3.32
N GLU A 61 4.75 11.51 -3.19
CA GLU A 61 4.16 10.99 -1.95
C GLU A 61 4.77 9.64 -1.61
N THR A 62 5.14 9.42 -0.34
CA THR A 62 5.64 8.12 0.12
C THR A 62 4.75 7.54 1.22
N GLY A 63 4.72 6.22 1.30
CA GLY A 63 3.89 5.55 2.28
C GLY A 63 3.81 4.04 2.08
N SER A 64 2.61 3.51 2.24
CA SER A 64 2.35 2.08 2.05
C SER A 64 1.09 1.83 1.25
N TRP A 65 0.98 0.66 0.64
CA TRP A 65 -0.22 0.19 -0.05
C TRP A 65 -0.63 -1.21 0.42
N ALA A 66 -1.90 -1.51 0.24
CA ALA A 66 -2.47 -2.84 0.42
C ALA A 66 -3.56 -3.10 -0.63
N LEU A 67 -3.72 -4.37 -1.03
CA LEU A 67 -4.75 -4.81 -1.96
C LEU A 67 -5.71 -5.77 -1.25
N ALA A 68 -7.01 -5.48 -1.33
CA ALA A 68 -8.08 -6.36 -0.88
C ALA A 68 -9.08 -6.58 -2.03
N GLY A 69 -9.09 -7.78 -2.61
CA GLY A 69 -9.82 -8.03 -3.85
C GLY A 69 -9.23 -7.20 -4.99
N ASP A 70 -10.03 -6.30 -5.56
CA ASP A 70 -9.64 -5.33 -6.59
C ASP A 70 -9.42 -3.92 -6.02
N THR A 71 -9.55 -3.74 -4.70
CA THR A 71 -9.44 -2.43 -4.06
C THR A 71 -8.04 -2.21 -3.51
N VAL A 72 -7.33 -1.23 -4.07
CA VAL A 72 -6.06 -0.73 -3.54
C VAL A 72 -6.36 0.34 -2.50
N THR A 73 -5.68 0.27 -1.37
CA THR A 73 -5.65 1.33 -0.36
C THR A 73 -4.23 1.80 -0.18
N GLU A 74 -4.01 3.08 -0.43
CA GLU A 74 -2.75 3.77 -0.18
C GLU A 74 -2.84 4.53 1.14
N THR A 75 -1.76 4.54 1.91
CA THR A 75 -1.60 5.28 3.15
C THR A 75 -0.36 6.15 3.03
N ILE A 76 -0.57 7.46 2.87
CA ILE A 76 0.46 8.45 2.64
C ILE A 76 0.98 8.97 3.98
N ARG A 77 2.31 9.00 4.13
CA ARG A 77 2.99 9.42 5.36
C ARG A 77 3.92 10.59 5.13
N GLU A 78 4.43 10.77 3.92
CA GLU A 78 5.25 11.91 3.57
C GLU A 78 4.87 12.44 2.18
N ARG A 79 5.06 13.75 1.99
CA ARG A 79 4.90 14.43 0.71
C ARG A 79 6.18 15.19 0.38
N TYR A 80 6.64 15.10 -0.85
CA TYR A 80 7.69 15.96 -1.37
C TYR A 80 7.06 17.28 -1.79
N ASP A 81 7.47 18.37 -1.15
CA ASP A 81 7.15 19.71 -1.64
C ASP A 81 8.29 20.17 -2.54
N SER A 82 8.02 20.26 -3.85
CA SER A 82 8.99 20.75 -4.83
C SER A 82 9.50 22.18 -4.56
N ALA A 83 8.80 22.96 -3.73
CA ALA A 83 9.18 24.30 -3.32
C ALA A 83 9.97 24.34 -1.99
N ALA A 84 10.11 23.22 -1.29
CA ALA A 84 10.81 23.10 -0.02
C ALA A 84 12.01 22.13 -0.11
N ASP A 85 13.02 22.34 0.73
CA ASP A 85 14.17 21.45 0.85
C ASP A 85 13.80 20.21 1.71
N GLY A 86 12.93 19.33 1.21
CA GLY A 86 12.69 18.02 1.83
C GLY A 86 11.27 17.45 1.71
N THR A 87 11.01 16.42 2.51
CA THR A 87 9.69 15.79 2.64
C THR A 87 8.96 16.28 3.89
N ASP A 88 7.70 16.66 3.72
CA ASP A 88 6.78 17.00 4.80
C ASP A 88 6.10 15.74 5.33
N LYS A 89 6.03 15.60 6.65
CA LYS A 89 5.30 14.51 7.29
C LYS A 89 3.80 14.78 7.29
N VAL A 90 3.04 13.80 6.84
CA VAL A 90 1.57 13.79 6.86
C VAL A 90 1.09 13.16 8.16
N ASN A 91 0.52 13.97 9.07
CA ASN A 91 0.01 13.52 10.36
C ASN A 91 -1.37 14.14 10.67
N PRO A 92 -2.44 13.34 10.81
CA PRO A 92 -2.46 11.88 10.67
C PRO A 92 -2.17 11.42 9.23
N PRO A 93 -1.66 10.20 9.01
CA PRO A 93 -1.49 9.65 7.68
C PRO A 93 -2.79 9.72 6.88
N GLU A 94 -2.69 10.11 5.62
CA GLU A 94 -3.84 10.19 4.73
C GLU A 94 -4.07 8.85 4.02
N THR A 95 -5.32 8.43 3.92
CA THR A 95 -5.68 7.21 3.20
C THR A 95 -6.53 7.53 1.99
N ARG A 96 -6.28 6.81 0.89
CA ARG A 96 -7.16 6.81 -0.28
C ARG A 96 -7.33 5.40 -0.81
N SER A 97 -8.51 5.13 -1.36
CA SER A 97 -8.83 3.85 -1.96
C SER A 97 -9.41 4.02 -3.35
N TYR A 98 -9.07 3.10 -4.24
CA TYR A 98 -9.61 2.99 -5.60
C TYR A 98 -9.64 1.52 -6.02
N THR A 99 -10.47 1.20 -7.01
CA THR A 99 -10.46 -0.15 -7.61
C THR A 99 -9.54 -0.20 -8.81
N ILE A 100 -8.97 -1.38 -9.06
CA ILE A 100 -8.08 -1.64 -10.20
C ILE A 100 -8.62 -2.77 -11.06
N ALA A 101 -8.40 -2.67 -12.36
CA ALA A 101 -8.68 -3.75 -13.31
C ALA A 101 -7.46 -3.98 -14.19
N GLN A 102 -6.96 -5.21 -14.20
CA GLN A 102 -5.93 -5.65 -15.13
C GLN A 102 -6.55 -5.85 -16.52
N ILE A 103 -5.92 -5.30 -17.55
CA ILE A 103 -6.28 -5.53 -18.97
C ILE A 103 -5.34 -6.58 -19.57
N ASP A 104 -4.02 -6.37 -19.40
CA ASP A 104 -2.99 -7.33 -19.81
C ASP A 104 -1.76 -7.23 -18.89
N LYS A 105 -0.59 -7.72 -19.34
CA LYS A 105 0.63 -7.71 -18.52
C LYS A 105 1.18 -6.30 -18.26
N ASP A 106 0.95 -5.36 -19.17
CA ASP A 106 1.49 -4.00 -19.13
C ASP A 106 0.40 -2.93 -18.98
N HIS A 107 -0.89 -3.29 -19.10
CA HIS A 107 -1.99 -2.34 -19.07
C HIS A 107 -3.04 -2.68 -18.02
N GLY A 108 -3.62 -1.63 -17.43
CA GLY A 108 -4.76 -1.72 -16.54
C GLY A 108 -5.55 -0.42 -16.47
N THR A 109 -6.44 -0.31 -15.50
CA THR A 109 -7.25 0.89 -15.24
C THR A 109 -7.50 1.02 -13.75
N ILE A 110 -7.33 2.22 -13.20
CA ILE A 110 -7.86 2.57 -11.88
C ILE A 110 -9.23 3.23 -12.02
N THR A 111 -10.12 3.00 -11.07
CA THR A 111 -11.34 3.79 -10.90
C THR A 111 -11.28 4.54 -9.58
N TYR A 112 -11.04 5.85 -9.64
CA TYR A 112 -10.94 6.72 -8.47
C TYR A 112 -12.00 7.83 -8.56
N GLN A 113 -12.82 7.97 -7.52
CA GLN A 113 -13.90 8.98 -7.47
C GLN A 113 -14.82 8.95 -8.72
N GLY A 114 -15.11 7.76 -9.25
CA GLY A 114 -15.93 7.56 -10.45
C GLY A 114 -15.23 7.83 -11.77
N ARG A 115 -13.95 8.22 -11.77
CA ARG A 115 -13.15 8.45 -12.98
C ARG A 115 -12.27 7.25 -13.27
N LYS A 116 -12.28 6.80 -14.52
CA LYS A 116 -11.35 5.78 -15.02
C LYS A 116 -10.08 6.44 -15.51
N VAL A 117 -8.92 5.94 -15.07
CA VAL A 117 -7.60 6.41 -15.49
C VAL A 117 -6.79 5.20 -15.96
N PRO A 118 -6.17 5.24 -17.14
CA PRO A 118 -5.37 4.13 -17.64
C PRO A 118 -4.14 3.91 -16.75
N MET A 119 -3.65 2.66 -16.71
CA MET A 119 -2.37 2.31 -16.13
C MET A 119 -1.49 1.71 -17.22
N LEU A 120 -0.26 2.21 -17.34
CA LEU A 120 0.77 1.69 -18.22
C LEU A 120 1.99 1.29 -17.39
N ARG A 121 2.46 0.07 -17.58
CA ARG A 121 3.63 -0.46 -16.89
C ARG A 121 4.91 0.22 -17.35
N CYS A 122 5.72 0.58 -16.36
CA CYS A 122 7.11 1.01 -16.45
C CYS A 122 7.96 0.10 -15.53
#